data_AF-A0A7W4B3I2-F1
#
_entry.id   AF-A0A7W4B3I2-F1
#
_cell.length_a   1.000
_cell.length_b   1.000
_cell.length_c   1.000
_cell.angle_alpha   90.00
_cell.angle_beta   90.00
_cell.angle_gamma   90.00
#
_symmetry.space_group_name_H-M   'P 1'
#
loop_
_entity.id
_entity.type
_entity.pdbx_description
1 polymer ?
#
loop_
_entity_poly.entity_id
_entity_poly.type
_entity_poly.pdbx_seq_one_letter_code
_entity_poly.pdbx_strand_id
1 'polypeptide(L)' 'PEFTPPVGETSYNFTYFENSSDSTVIGTVNAIDPEGTPVTYSIVSGNDDAWFEIDPVTGVISLTPAGVAAV' A
#
# COMPACT_ATOMS: atom_id res chain seq x y z
N PRO A 1 -4.08 12.43 10.62
CA PRO A 1 -3.17 11.26 10.44
C PRO A 1 -1.90 11.59 9.65
N GLU A 2 -0.75 11.13 10.14
CA GLU A 2 0.57 11.29 9.53
C GLU A 2 1.22 9.93 9.28
N PHE A 3 1.80 9.73 8.10
CA PHE A 3 2.54 8.49 7.78
C PHE A 3 3.84 8.39 8.58
N THR A 4 4.25 7.15 8.91
CA THR A 4 5.49 6.88 9.66
C THR A 4 6.46 5.97 8.87
N PRO A 5 7.12 6.49 7.81
CA PRO A 5 8.14 5.74 7.09
C PRO A 5 9.30 5.27 7.99
N PRO A 6 10.17 4.36 7.50
CA PRO A 6 11.39 3.98 8.21
C PRO A 6 12.24 5.18 8.63
N VAL A 7 12.96 5.05 9.75
CA VAL A 7 13.76 6.13 10.32
C VAL A 7 14.79 6.63 9.30
N GLY A 8 14.76 7.93 9.02
CA GLY A 8 15.66 8.58 8.05
C GLY A 8 15.06 8.70 6.65
N GLU A 9 13.90 8.08 6.39
CA GLU A 9 13.20 8.17 5.12
C GLU A 9 12.02 9.13 5.21
N THR A 10 11.69 9.76 4.07
CA THR A 10 10.52 10.62 3.92
C THR A 10 9.37 9.93 3.19
N SER A 11 9.58 8.69 2.73
CA SER A 11 8.60 7.92 1.97
C SER A 11 8.80 6.42 2.16
N TYR A 12 7.76 5.65 1.87
CA TYR A 12 7.88 4.20 1.76
C TYR A 12 8.37 3.82 0.36
N ASN A 13 9.32 2.89 0.31
CA ASN A 13 9.76 2.26 -0.93
C ASN A 13 9.59 0.74 -0.80
N PHE A 14 8.96 0.14 -1.80
CA PHE A 14 8.73 -1.30 -1.86
C PHE A 14 9.20 -1.84 -3.21
N THR A 15 9.63 -3.08 -3.21
CA THR A 15 9.92 -3.85 -4.42
C THR A 15 9.19 -5.18 -4.33
N TYR A 16 8.80 -5.70 -5.48
CA TYR A 16 8.15 -7.01 -5.59
C TYR A 16 8.60 -7.67 -6.90
N PHE A 17 8.44 -8.98 -7.00
CA PHE A 17 8.75 -9.71 -8.23
C PHE A 17 7.62 -9.57 -9.23
N GLU A 18 7.95 -9.27 -10.49
CA GLU A 18 6.99 -9.40 -11.59
C GLU A 18 6.42 -10.84 -11.62
N ASN A 19 5.14 -10.99 -11.99
CA ASN A 19 4.39 -12.25 -11.96
C ASN A 19 4.10 -12.84 -10.57
N SER A 20 4.17 -12.01 -9.52
CA SER A 20 3.67 -12.39 -8.18
C SER A 20 2.15 -12.58 -8.19
N SER A 21 1.64 -13.48 -7.33
CA SER A 21 0.19 -13.67 -7.15
C SER A 21 -0.44 -12.51 -6.35
N ASP A 22 -1.77 -12.42 -6.39
CA ASP A 22 -2.59 -11.45 -5.65
C ASP A 22 -2.44 -11.60 -4.13
N SER A 23 -2.13 -12.80 -3.65
CA SER A 23 -1.78 -13.06 -2.26
C SER A 23 -0.41 -12.49 -1.82
N THR A 24 0.35 -11.86 -2.72
CA THR A 24 1.66 -11.30 -2.40
C THR A 24 1.51 -9.95 -1.73
N VAL A 25 1.97 -9.86 -0.48
CA VAL A 25 2.12 -8.58 0.22
C VAL A 25 3.34 -7.86 -0.34
N ILE A 26 3.11 -6.71 -0.98
CA ILE A 26 4.17 -5.83 -1.49
C ILE A 26 4.77 -5.02 -0.34
N GLY A 27 3.93 -4.58 0.59
CA GLY A 27 4.37 -3.80 1.74
C GLY A 27 3.22 -3.43 2.66
N THR A 28 3.56 -2.72 3.74
CA THR A 28 2.58 -2.17 4.67
C THR A 28 2.98 -0.75 5.00
N VAL A 29 2.04 0.18 4.88
CA VAL A 29 2.20 1.55 5.35
C VAL A 29 1.51 1.72 6.70
N ASN A 30 1.99 2.65 7.50
CA ASN A 30 1.39 2.99 8.78
C ASN A 30 1.22 4.50 8.90
N ALA A 31 0.08 4.93 9.42
CA ALA A 31 -0.14 6.31 9.81
C ALA A 31 -0.75 6.39 11.20
N ILE A 32 -0.41 7.48 11.90
CA ILE A 32 -0.86 7.75 13.26
C ILE A 32 -1.62 9.08 13.25
N ASP A 33 -2.82 9.06 13.81
CA ASP A 33 -3.56 10.27 14.13
C ASP A 33 -3.22 10.68 15.58
N PRO A 34 -2.62 11.86 15.83
CA PRO A 34 -2.23 12.28 17.18
C PRO A 34 -3.38 12.34 18.18
N GLU A 35 -4.59 12.56 17.70
CA GLU A 35 -5.83 12.62 18.49
C GLU A 35 -6.46 11.23 18.70
N GLY A 36 -5.88 10.18 18.12
CA GLY A 36 -6.34 8.80 18.26
C GLY A 36 -7.55 8.43 17.41
N THR A 37 -7.86 9.22 16.37
CA THR A 37 -8.95 8.91 15.44
C THR A 37 -8.59 7.69 14.58
N PRO A 38 -9.56 6.80 14.25
CA PRO A 38 -9.30 5.72 13.30
C PRO A 38 -8.76 6.23 11.97
N VAL A 39 -7.71 5.57 11.49
CA VAL A 39 -7.09 5.85 10.19
C VAL A 39 -7.72 4.96 9.14
N THR A 40 -7.96 5.52 7.95
CA THR A 40 -8.39 4.76 6.77
C THR A 40 -7.46 5.02 5.60
N TYR A 41 -7.07 3.96 4.90
CA TYR A 41 -6.12 4.03 3.80
C TYR A 41 -6.81 3.94 2.44
N SER A 42 -6.29 4.67 1.45
CA SER A 42 -6.71 4.62 0.05
C SER A 42 -5.58 5.04 -0.88
N ILE A 43 -5.51 4.44 -2.07
CA ILE A 43 -4.60 4.90 -3.13
C ILE A 43 -5.28 6.03 -3.91
N VAL A 44 -4.68 7.22 -3.90
CA VAL A 44 -5.30 8.43 -4.49
C VAL A 44 -4.81 8.74 -5.91
N SER A 45 -3.66 8.20 -6.33
CA SER A 45 -3.04 8.49 -7.61
C SER A 45 -2.00 7.43 -7.99
N GLY A 46 -1.63 7.35 -9.27
CA GLY A 46 -0.53 6.48 -9.75
C GLY A 46 -0.91 5.00 -9.84
N ASN A 47 -2.21 4.69 -9.77
CA ASN A 47 -2.77 3.36 -9.86
C ASN A 47 -3.99 3.37 -10.81
N ASP A 48 -3.83 4.04 -11.96
CA ASP A 48 -4.92 4.30 -12.90
C ASP A 48 -5.46 3.00 -13.53
N ASP A 49 -4.59 2.00 -13.70
CA ASP A 49 -4.95 0.66 -14.17
C ASP A 49 -5.51 -0.26 -13.06
N ALA A 50 -5.60 0.24 -11.82
CA ALA A 50 -6.08 -0.48 -10.65
C ALA A 50 -5.36 -1.82 -10.40
N TRP A 51 -4.05 -1.87 -10.66
CA TRP A 51 -3.22 -3.06 -10.44
C TRP A 51 -2.88 -3.30 -8.97
N PHE A 52 -2.83 -2.24 -8.18
CA PHE A 52 -2.55 -2.30 -6.76
C PHE A 52 -3.83 -2.07 -5.95
N GLU A 53 -3.89 -2.67 -4.77
CA GLU A 53 -4.90 -2.38 -3.77
C GLU A 53 -4.26 -2.14 -2.40
N ILE A 54 -5.01 -1.48 -1.53
CA ILE A 54 -4.62 -1.25 -0.14
C ILE A 54 -5.77 -1.64 0.78
N ASP A 55 -5.46 -2.43 1.80
CA ASP A 55 -6.42 -2.71 2.86
C ASP A 55 -6.69 -1.41 3.64
N PRO A 56 -7.95 -0.94 3.71
CA PRO A 56 -8.30 0.35 4.27
C PRO A 56 -8.09 0.44 5.78
N VAL A 57 -7.91 -0.69 6.49
CA VAL A 57 -7.74 -0.75 7.94
C VAL A 57 -6.28 -1.04 8.29
N THR A 58 -5.63 -1.96 7.59
CA THR A 58 -4.28 -2.44 7.94
C THR A 58 -3.17 -1.72 7.19
N GLY A 59 -3.48 -1.04 6.08
CA GLY A 59 -2.47 -0.38 5.24
C GLY A 59 -1.59 -1.35 4.45
N VAL A 60 -1.97 -2.63 4.38
CA VAL A 60 -1.30 -3.64 3.55
C VAL A 60 -1.55 -3.34 2.08
N ILE A 61 -0.49 -3.33 1.29
CA ILE A 61 -0.53 -3.14 -0.16
C ILE A 61 -0.27 -4.49 -0.84
N SER A 62 -1.14 -4.86 -1.78
CA SER A 62 -1.10 -6.09 -2.58
C SER A 62 -1.48 -5.82 -4.04
N LEU A 63 -1.43 -6.87 -4.87
CA LEU A 63 -1.92 -6.82 -6.25
C LEU A 63 -3.40 -7.17 -6.31
N THR A 64 -4.14 -6.47 -7.17
CA THR A 64 -5.47 -6.92 -7.61
C THR A 64 -5.33 -8.07 -8.60
N PRO A 65 -6.43 -8.80 -8.89
CA PRO A 65 -6.42 -9.79 -9.98
C PRO A 65 -6.00 -9.21 -11.33
N ALA A 66 -6.28 -7.92 -11.60
CA ALA A 66 -5.84 -7.24 -12.81
C ALA A 66 -4.34 -7.00 -12.81
N GLY A 67 -3.76 -6.61 -11.67
CA GLY A 67 -2.32 -6.44 -11.51
C GLY A 67 -1.53 -7.74 -11.69
N VAL A 68 -2.07 -8.86 -11.22
CA VAL A 68 -1.47 -10.20 -11.44
C VAL A 68 -1.48 -10.60 -12.91
N ALA A 69 -2.54 -10.24 -13.64
CA ALA A 69 -2.69 -10.56 -15.05
C ALA A 69 -1.91 -9.61 -15.98
N ALA A 70 -1.36 -8.51 -15.45
CA ALA A 70 -0.52 -7.60 -16.20
C ALA A 70 0.87 -8.23 -16.40
N VAL A 71 1.25 -8.43 -17.67
CA VAL A 71 2.54 -9.00 -18.13
C VAL A 71 3.24 -8.05 -19.06
#